data_AF-A0A1F4Z4P8-F1
#
_entry.id   AF-A0A1F4Z4P8-F1
#
_cell.length_a   1.000
_cell.length_b   1.000
_cell.length_c   1.000
_cell.angle_alpha   90.00
_cell.angle_beta   90.00
_cell.angle_gamma   90.00
#
_symmetry.space_group_name_H-M   'P 1'
#
loop_
_entity.id
_entity.type
_entity.pdbx_description
1 polymer ?
#
loop_
_entity_poly.entity_id
_entity_poly.type
_entity_poly.pdbx_seq_one_letter_code
_entity_poly.pdbx_strand_id
1 'polypeptide(L)'
;MKCPDCSNRLSDMMIKGNIVHRCFRCGGFWTDSRTANFLTSRDLIHLRRLSVDPVWLKGGKGVCPLDGTMLTRYRGESVPQNLAVMHCIRCGKWWFPGDGFIDYKPAVEAKLNYFRLWGKDTDLGEIILPMVMVIILTAGAVAGVMLVREKQTAQILAGSGVTEFSASYLDGEAEINFVSGRKVHVILYQKPDEKTWRYVPAAETEGKYSARISGIEEGQVYAVKINGQDYWFTAQ
;
A
#
# COMPACT_ATOMS: atom_id res chain seq x y z
N MET A 1 -22.25 24.09 -28.79
CA MET A 1 -22.57 23.84 -27.36
C MET A 1 -23.60 24.86 -26.87
N LYS A 2 -24.55 24.44 -26.02
CA LYS A 2 -25.59 25.32 -25.43
C LYS A 2 -25.25 25.67 -23.99
N CYS A 3 -25.59 26.88 -23.58
CA CYS A 3 -25.37 27.40 -22.23
C CYS A 3 -26.25 26.66 -21.21
N PRO A 4 -25.68 26.16 -20.09
CA PRO A 4 -26.43 25.49 -19.03
C PRO A 4 -27.53 26.34 -18.38
N ASP A 5 -27.37 27.67 -18.33
CA ASP A 5 -28.25 28.59 -17.58
C ASP A 5 -29.32 29.27 -18.44
N CYS A 6 -29.06 29.49 -19.74
CA CYS A 6 -30.00 30.21 -20.61
C CYS A 6 -30.23 29.53 -21.97
N SER A 7 -29.66 28.34 -22.19
CA SER A 7 -29.75 27.57 -23.43
C SER A 7 -29.21 28.27 -24.70
N ASN A 8 -28.65 29.48 -24.57
CA ASN A 8 -28.05 30.20 -25.69
C ASN A 8 -26.77 29.53 -26.20
N ARG A 9 -26.37 29.82 -27.44
CA ARG A 9 -25.12 29.30 -28.00
C ARG A 9 -23.92 29.82 -27.19
N LEU A 10 -23.02 28.91 -26.83
CA LEU A 10 -21.70 29.26 -26.31
C LEU A 10 -20.78 29.61 -27.48
N SER A 11 -20.01 30.68 -27.33
CA SER A 11 -19.04 31.14 -28.31
C SER A 11 -17.63 30.84 -27.82
N ASP A 12 -16.77 30.42 -28.75
CA ASP A 12 -15.38 30.10 -28.45
C ASP A 12 -14.57 31.39 -28.34
N MET A 13 -13.68 31.43 -27.35
CA MET A 13 -12.79 32.55 -27.08
C MET A 13 -11.42 31.97 -26.72
N MET A 14 -10.36 32.65 -27.19
CA MET A 14 -9.00 32.25 -26.87
C MET A 14 -8.38 33.27 -25.90
N ILE A 15 -7.94 32.81 -24.75
CA ILE A 15 -7.25 33.63 -23.73
C ILE A 15 -5.91 32.98 -23.44
N LYS A 16 -4.80 33.67 -23.75
CA LYS A 16 -3.43 33.12 -23.61
C LYS A 16 -3.28 31.71 -24.21
N GLY A 17 -3.77 31.52 -25.43
CA GLY A 17 -3.70 30.21 -26.11
C GLY A 17 -4.58 29.11 -25.54
N ASN A 18 -5.42 29.40 -24.53
CA ASN A 18 -6.38 28.46 -23.97
C ASN A 18 -7.77 28.75 -24.54
N ILE A 19 -8.52 27.69 -24.87
CA ILE A 19 -9.89 27.80 -25.36
C ILE A 19 -10.85 27.84 -24.17
N VAL A 20 -11.64 28.89 -24.11
CA VAL A 20 -12.73 29.10 -23.17
C VAL A 20 -14.00 29.37 -23.94
N HIS A 21 -15.14 28.84 -23.48
CA HIS A 21 -16.41 29.10 -24.13
C HIS A 21 -17.23 30.07 -23.28
N ARG A 22 -17.63 31.20 -23.86
CA ARG A 22 -18.37 32.25 -23.17
C ARG A 22 -19.81 32.32 -23.69
N CYS A 23 -20.76 32.49 -22.78
CA CYS A 23 -22.12 32.86 -23.13
C CYS A 23 -22.26 34.38 -23.15
N PHE A 24 -22.41 34.97 -24.33
CA PHE A 24 -22.61 36.42 -24.47
C PHE A 24 -24.02 36.91 -24.09
N ARG A 25 -24.91 36.01 -23.63
CA ARG A 25 -26.26 36.37 -23.16
C ARG A 25 -26.35 36.43 -21.64
N CYS A 26 -25.74 35.46 -20.95
CA CYS A 26 -25.78 35.39 -19.49
C CYS A 26 -24.42 35.54 -18.81
N GLY A 27 -23.34 35.85 -19.53
CA GLY A 27 -22.00 36.01 -18.95
C GLY A 27 -21.22 34.72 -18.72
N GLY A 28 -21.92 33.58 -18.59
CA GLY A 28 -21.34 32.32 -18.12
C GLY A 28 -20.14 31.80 -18.92
N PHE A 29 -19.23 31.13 -18.23
CA PHE A 29 -18.02 30.53 -18.80
C PHE A 29 -18.01 29.01 -18.65
N TRP A 30 -17.68 28.32 -19.73
CA TRP A 30 -17.42 26.88 -19.78
C TRP A 30 -15.96 26.65 -20.13
N THR A 31 -15.23 25.96 -19.25
CA THR A 31 -13.78 25.79 -19.35
C THR A 31 -13.34 24.50 -18.68
N ASP A 32 -12.16 23.98 -19.03
CA ASP A 32 -11.57 22.88 -18.26
C ASP A 32 -10.83 23.37 -17.01
N SER A 33 -10.56 22.42 -16.11
CA SER A 33 -9.86 22.67 -14.86
C SER A 33 -8.46 23.24 -15.07
N ARG A 34 -7.75 22.82 -16.13
CA ARG A 34 -6.39 23.30 -16.43
C ARG A 34 -6.43 24.78 -16.78
N THR A 35 -7.27 25.18 -17.72
CA THR A 35 -7.44 26.58 -18.11
C THR A 35 -8.00 27.41 -16.94
N ALA A 36 -8.95 26.86 -16.18
CA ALA A 36 -9.47 27.50 -14.97
C ALA A 36 -8.43 27.67 -13.85
N ASN A 37 -7.32 26.94 -13.86
CA ASN A 37 -6.21 27.11 -12.91
C ASN A 37 -5.10 28.00 -13.49
N PHE A 38 -4.80 27.88 -14.77
CA PHE A 38 -3.70 28.59 -15.43
C PHE A 38 -3.94 30.09 -15.65
N LEU A 39 -5.17 30.48 -15.99
CA LEU A 39 -5.48 31.90 -16.23
C LEU A 39 -5.37 32.71 -14.94
N THR A 40 -4.95 33.97 -15.03
CA THR A 40 -4.86 34.90 -13.89
C THR A 40 -5.95 35.97 -13.98
N SER A 41 -6.19 36.71 -12.91
CA SER A 41 -7.12 37.85 -12.92
C SER A 41 -6.75 38.90 -13.97
N ARG A 42 -5.44 39.08 -14.22
CA ARG A 42 -4.92 39.98 -15.26
C ARG A 42 -5.30 39.53 -16.67
N ASP A 43 -5.39 38.23 -16.89
CA ASP A 43 -5.76 37.69 -18.20
C ASP A 43 -7.25 37.89 -18.51
N LEU A 44 -8.06 38.09 -17.48
CA LEU A 44 -9.50 38.29 -17.58
C LEU A 44 -9.91 39.77 -17.52
N ILE A 45 -8.99 40.70 -17.21
CA ILE A 45 -9.30 42.12 -16.96
C ILE A 45 -9.91 42.83 -18.17
N HIS A 46 -9.56 42.39 -19.38
CA HIS A 46 -10.05 42.96 -20.63
C HIS A 46 -11.43 42.43 -21.04
N LEU A 47 -11.96 41.44 -20.31
CA LEU A 47 -13.28 40.90 -20.59
C LEU A 47 -14.34 41.86 -20.09
N ARG A 48 -15.13 42.39 -21.03
CA ARG A 48 -16.31 43.20 -20.72
C ARG A 48 -17.25 42.41 -19.82
N ARG A 49 -17.60 42.95 -18.65
CA ARG A 49 -18.67 42.42 -17.80
C ARG A 49 -20.02 42.64 -18.47
N LEU A 50 -20.89 41.64 -18.39
CA LEU A 50 -22.25 41.69 -18.89
C LEU A 50 -23.19 41.95 -17.72
N SER A 51 -23.98 43.03 -17.81
CA SER A 51 -25.14 43.19 -16.95
C SER A 51 -26.22 42.25 -17.47
N VAL A 52 -26.56 41.24 -16.66
CA VAL A 52 -27.53 40.21 -17.01
C VAL A 52 -28.74 40.40 -16.12
N ASP A 53 -29.91 40.55 -16.73
CA ASP A 53 -31.16 40.53 -15.99
C ASP A 53 -31.42 39.10 -15.45
N PRO A 54 -31.72 38.92 -14.15
CA PRO A 54 -31.96 37.62 -13.54
C PRO A 54 -33.00 36.74 -14.23
N VAL A 55 -33.95 37.34 -14.98
CA VAL A 55 -34.95 36.59 -15.76
C VAL A 55 -34.29 35.67 -16.79
N TRP A 56 -33.15 36.07 -17.33
CA TRP A 56 -32.44 35.35 -18.39
C TRP A 56 -31.69 34.11 -17.89
N LEU A 57 -31.55 33.94 -16.57
CA LEU A 57 -30.92 32.79 -15.93
C LEU A 57 -31.89 31.61 -15.72
N LYS A 58 -33.16 31.75 -16.11
CA LYS A 58 -34.21 30.73 -15.93
C LYS A 58 -34.45 29.83 -17.14
N GLY A 59 -33.71 30.02 -18.25
CA GLY A 59 -33.92 29.30 -19.51
C GLY A 59 -33.10 28.02 -19.69
N GLY A 60 -32.27 27.68 -18.70
CA GLY A 60 -31.29 26.62 -18.75
C GLY A 60 -31.78 25.31 -18.13
N LYS A 61 -31.20 24.19 -18.59
CA LYS A 61 -31.48 22.86 -18.01
C LYS A 61 -30.46 22.43 -16.95
N GLY A 62 -29.40 23.22 -16.74
CA GLY A 62 -28.32 22.86 -15.80
C GLY A 62 -27.50 21.65 -16.25
N VAL A 63 -27.47 21.34 -17.55
CA VAL A 63 -26.78 20.17 -18.10
C VAL A 63 -25.47 20.54 -18.78
N CYS A 64 -24.54 19.59 -18.80
CA CYS A 64 -23.26 19.67 -19.48
C CYS A 64 -23.47 19.92 -20.99
N PRO A 65 -22.84 20.95 -21.56
CA PRO A 65 -22.98 21.26 -22.99
C PRO A 65 -22.36 20.21 -23.94
N LEU A 66 -21.52 19.31 -23.42
CA LEU A 66 -20.81 18.29 -24.19
C LEU A 66 -21.50 16.93 -24.15
N ASP A 67 -21.87 16.46 -22.95
CA ASP A 67 -22.36 15.09 -22.72
C ASP A 67 -23.80 15.02 -22.17
N GLY A 68 -24.42 16.17 -21.88
CA GLY A 68 -25.80 16.24 -21.37
C GLY A 68 -25.99 15.83 -19.91
N THR A 69 -24.94 15.47 -19.18
CA THR A 69 -25.00 15.12 -17.75
C THR A 69 -25.41 16.32 -16.91
N MET A 70 -26.23 16.12 -15.88
CA MET A 70 -26.58 17.19 -14.94
C MET A 70 -25.31 17.72 -14.25
N LEU A 71 -25.15 19.04 -14.23
CA LEU A 71 -24.03 19.68 -13.55
C LEU A 71 -24.27 19.69 -12.04
N THR A 72 -23.20 19.44 -11.28
CA THR A 72 -23.22 19.43 -9.83
C THR A 72 -22.50 20.64 -9.28
N ARG A 73 -23.01 21.23 -8.19
CA ARG A 73 -22.34 22.35 -7.53
C ARG A 73 -21.05 21.87 -6.86
N TYR A 74 -19.93 22.46 -7.22
CA TYR A 74 -18.66 22.22 -6.57
C TYR A 74 -18.60 23.00 -5.25
N ARG A 75 -18.32 22.29 -4.16
CA ARG A 75 -18.11 22.86 -2.81
C ARG A 75 -16.76 22.38 -2.31
N GLY A 76 -15.69 23.02 -2.76
CA GLY A 76 -14.34 22.80 -2.25
C GLY A 76 -13.80 24.08 -1.64
N GLU A 77 -12.78 23.96 -0.78
CA GLU A 77 -12.11 25.12 -0.18
C GLU A 77 -11.48 26.06 -1.21
N SER A 78 -11.25 25.59 -2.44
CA SER A 78 -10.74 26.37 -3.56
C SER A 78 -11.77 27.33 -4.17
N VAL A 79 -13.05 27.21 -3.81
CA VAL A 79 -14.13 28.06 -4.35
C VAL A 79 -14.74 28.92 -3.23
N PRO A 80 -14.82 30.27 -3.41
CA PRO A 80 -15.50 31.15 -2.46
C PRO A 80 -16.96 30.75 -2.24
N GLN A 81 -17.44 30.81 -0.99
CA GLN A 81 -18.81 30.38 -0.64
C GLN A 81 -19.91 31.18 -1.35
N ASN A 82 -19.63 32.45 -1.66
CA ASN A 82 -20.52 33.35 -2.38
C ASN A 82 -20.54 33.08 -3.89
N LEU A 83 -19.65 32.24 -4.42
CA LEU A 83 -19.65 31.86 -5.83
C LEU A 83 -20.35 30.52 -6.03
N ALA A 84 -21.20 30.44 -7.06
CA ALA A 84 -21.75 29.17 -7.51
C ALA A 84 -20.86 28.64 -8.64
N VAL A 85 -20.05 27.62 -8.38
CA VAL A 85 -19.31 26.91 -9.43
C VAL A 85 -19.95 25.57 -9.64
N MET A 86 -20.18 25.19 -10.89
CA MET A 86 -20.73 23.90 -11.26
C MET A 86 -19.68 23.11 -12.03
N HIS A 87 -19.73 21.77 -11.96
CA HIS A 87 -18.84 20.91 -12.74
C HIS A 87 -19.59 19.72 -13.31
N CYS A 88 -19.10 19.19 -14.41
CA CYS A 88 -19.57 17.92 -14.93
C CYS A 88 -18.73 16.79 -14.33
N ILE A 89 -19.40 15.79 -13.73
CA ILE A 89 -18.75 14.59 -13.18
C ILE A 89 -18.14 13.69 -14.27
N ARG A 90 -18.61 13.78 -15.52
CA ARG A 90 -18.13 12.93 -16.63
C ARG A 90 -16.97 13.57 -17.38
N CYS A 91 -17.15 14.79 -17.89
CA CYS A 91 -16.12 15.45 -18.68
C CYS A 91 -15.11 16.28 -17.86
N GLY A 92 -15.35 16.46 -16.55
CA GLY A 92 -14.44 17.18 -15.65
C GLY A 92 -14.32 18.69 -15.91
N LYS A 93 -15.12 19.25 -16.83
CA LYS A 93 -15.15 20.68 -17.14
C LYS A 93 -16.08 21.43 -16.18
N TRP A 94 -15.80 22.72 -16.08
CA TRP A 94 -16.35 23.62 -15.08
C TRP A 94 -17.22 24.66 -15.77
N TRP A 95 -18.35 24.95 -15.14
CA TRP A 95 -19.27 26.02 -15.49
C TRP A 95 -19.25 27.08 -14.40
N PHE A 96 -18.96 28.30 -14.80
CA PHE A 96 -19.05 29.50 -13.99
C PHE A 96 -20.26 30.31 -14.48
N PRO A 97 -21.40 30.28 -13.76
CA PRO A 97 -22.58 31.10 -14.07
C PRO A 97 -22.23 32.59 -14.04
N GLY A 98 -22.87 33.36 -14.92
CA GLY A 98 -22.62 34.81 -14.96
C GLY A 98 -21.18 35.16 -15.32
N ASP A 99 -20.74 36.35 -14.92
CA ASP A 99 -19.32 36.70 -14.95
C ASP A 99 -18.53 36.08 -13.77
N GLY A 100 -19.03 34.99 -13.17
CA GLY A 100 -18.45 34.39 -11.98
C GLY A 100 -17.00 33.94 -12.16
N PHE A 101 -16.55 33.64 -13.38
CA PHE A 101 -15.13 33.32 -13.63
C PHE A 101 -14.21 34.54 -13.43
N ILE A 102 -14.71 35.74 -13.73
CA ILE A 102 -13.99 37.01 -13.52
C ILE A 102 -13.87 37.31 -12.02
N ASP A 103 -14.87 36.95 -11.21
CA ASP A 103 -14.85 37.15 -9.75
C ASP A 103 -14.11 36.02 -9.01
N TYR A 104 -14.10 34.81 -9.58
CA TYR A 104 -13.40 33.63 -9.02
C TYR A 104 -11.89 33.86 -8.90
N LYS A 105 -11.24 34.38 -9.95
CA LYS A 105 -9.79 34.50 -10.01
C LYS A 105 -9.18 35.43 -8.96
N PRO A 106 -9.70 36.66 -8.76
CA PRO A 106 -9.22 37.53 -7.70
C PRO A 106 -9.36 36.90 -6.31
N ALA A 107 -10.44 36.15 -6.07
CA ALA A 107 -10.67 35.51 -4.78
C ALA A 107 -9.68 34.38 -4.49
N VAL A 108 -9.37 33.54 -5.49
CA VAL A 108 -8.35 32.50 -5.37
C VAL A 108 -6.96 33.11 -5.18
N GLU A 109 -6.61 34.14 -5.96
CA GLU A 109 -5.33 34.83 -5.84
C GLU A 109 -5.18 35.51 -4.46
N ALA A 110 -6.24 36.12 -3.93
CA ALA A 110 -6.25 36.69 -2.59
C ALA A 110 -6.04 35.61 -1.51
N LYS A 111 -6.69 34.45 -1.64
CA LYS A 111 -6.48 33.31 -0.73
C LYS A 111 -5.01 32.86 -0.77
N LEU A 112 -4.47 32.62 -1.97
CA LEU A 112 -3.07 32.19 -2.15
C LEU A 112 -2.08 33.22 -1.59
N ASN A 113 -2.30 34.51 -1.84
CA ASN A 113 -1.46 35.58 -1.32
C ASN A 113 -1.54 35.67 0.20
N TYR A 114 -2.72 35.47 0.80
CA TYR A 114 -2.87 35.37 2.26
C TYR A 114 -1.99 34.23 2.81
N PHE A 115 -2.09 33.02 2.27
CA PHE A 115 -1.27 31.89 2.75
C PHE A 115 0.24 32.16 2.62
N ARG A 116 0.68 32.70 1.48
CA ARG A 116 2.09 33.06 1.24
C ARG A 116 2.60 34.13 2.20
N LEU A 117 1.85 35.21 2.39
CA LEU A 117 2.28 36.35 3.23
C LEU A 117 2.29 35.99 4.72
N TRP A 118 1.39 35.11 5.14
CA TRP A 118 1.27 34.70 6.54
C TRP A 118 2.13 33.47 6.88
N GLY A 119 2.99 33.00 5.97
CA GLY A 119 3.85 31.85 6.21
C GLY A 119 3.09 30.56 6.53
N LYS A 120 1.80 30.49 6.17
CA LYS A 120 0.96 29.29 6.29
C LYS A 120 1.15 28.42 5.06
N ASP A 121 2.39 28.26 4.61
CA ASP A 121 2.71 27.20 3.66
C ASP A 121 2.43 25.88 4.40
N THR A 122 1.61 25.03 3.78
CA THR A 122 1.10 23.73 4.27
C THR A 122 1.88 23.22 5.48
N ASP A 123 1.26 23.25 6.66
CA ASP A 123 1.90 22.98 7.95
C ASP A 123 2.56 21.60 7.90
N LEU A 124 3.87 21.54 7.63
CA LEU A 124 4.59 20.29 7.40
C LEU A 124 4.45 19.33 8.59
N GLY A 125 4.15 19.87 9.77
CA GLY A 125 3.81 19.10 10.97
C GLY A 125 2.63 18.15 10.79
N GLU A 126 1.60 18.52 10.01
CA GLU A 126 0.41 17.67 9.76
C GLU A 126 0.74 16.42 8.93
N ILE A 127 1.80 16.49 8.12
CA ILE A 127 2.24 15.39 7.25
C ILE A 127 3.34 14.56 7.92
N ILE A 128 4.27 15.22 8.62
CA ILE A 128 5.43 14.56 9.24
C ILE A 128 4.99 13.66 10.39
N LEU A 129 4.04 14.10 11.22
CA LEU A 129 3.61 13.35 12.40
C LEU A 129 3.07 11.93 12.07
N PRO A 130 2.09 11.76 11.14
CA PRO A 130 1.63 10.42 10.78
C PRO A 130 2.70 9.60 10.07
N MET A 131 3.60 10.22 9.29
CA MET A 131 4.70 9.50 8.64
C MET A 131 5.68 8.91 9.67
N VAL A 132 6.07 9.68 10.69
CA VAL A 132 6.95 9.21 11.77
C VAL A 132 6.28 8.08 12.55
N MET A 133 4.97 8.19 12.82
CA MET A 133 4.22 7.13 13.49
C MET A 133 4.26 5.81 12.70
N VAL A 134 4.05 5.85 11.38
CA VAL A 134 4.13 4.66 10.51
C VAL A 134 5.54 4.07 10.51
N ILE A 135 6.59 4.90 10.49
CA ILE A 135 7.98 4.43 10.53
C ILE A 135 8.27 3.72 11.86
N ILE A 136 7.85 4.30 12.99
CA ILE A 136 8.05 3.69 14.32
C ILE A 136 7.31 2.35 14.43
N LEU A 137 6.06 2.28 13.96
CA LEU A 137 5.27 1.06 13.99
C LEU A 137 5.87 -0.05 13.12
N THR A 138 6.34 0.29 11.92
CA THR A 138 6.96 -0.70 11.02
C THR A 138 8.30 -1.18 11.56
N ALA A 139 9.15 -0.29 12.08
CA ALA A 139 10.40 -0.68 12.74
C ALA A 139 10.16 -1.58 13.95
N GLY A 140 9.18 -1.24 14.79
CA GLY A 140 8.80 -2.05 15.95
C GLY A 140 8.30 -3.44 15.56
N ALA A 141 7.48 -3.56 14.52
CA ALA A 141 7.01 -4.85 14.01
C ALA A 141 8.16 -5.72 13.49
N VAL A 142 9.09 -5.15 12.72
CA VAL A 142 10.27 -5.89 12.20
C VAL A 142 11.15 -6.38 13.34
N ALA A 143 11.47 -5.51 14.30
CA ALA A 143 12.27 -5.87 15.47
C ALA A 143 11.60 -6.98 16.31
N GLY A 144 10.27 -6.89 16.50
CA GLY A 144 9.50 -7.92 17.19
C GLY A 144 9.56 -9.28 16.51
N VAL A 145 9.42 -9.32 15.17
CA VAL A 145 9.52 -10.57 14.41
C VAL A 145 10.92 -11.18 14.49
N MET A 146 11.98 -10.37 14.42
CA MET A 146 13.37 -10.85 14.56
C MET A 146 13.61 -11.48 15.94
N LEU A 147 13.17 -10.83 17.02
CA LEU A 147 13.30 -11.34 18.39
C LEU A 147 12.54 -12.65 18.60
N VAL A 148 11.34 -12.79 18.03
CA VAL A 148 10.57 -14.03 18.13
C VAL A 148 11.25 -15.16 17.36
N ARG A 149 11.80 -14.89 16.17
CA ARG A 149 12.54 -15.89 15.40
C ARG A 149 13.76 -16.40 16.15
N GLU A 150 14.54 -15.52 16.77
CA GLU A 150 15.71 -15.91 17.57
C GLU A 150 15.33 -16.78 18.77
N LYS A 151 14.26 -16.42 19.49
CA LYS A 151 13.76 -17.25 20.60
C LYS A 151 13.28 -18.61 20.13
N GLN A 152 12.61 -18.67 18.98
CA GLN A 152 12.13 -19.93 18.40
C GLN A 152 13.29 -20.81 17.93
N THR A 153 14.31 -20.28 17.26
CA THR A 153 15.49 -21.07 16.87
C THR A 153 16.26 -21.56 18.10
N ALA A 154 16.44 -20.72 19.13
CA ALA A 154 17.05 -21.13 20.38
C ALA A 154 16.25 -22.23 21.11
N GLN A 155 14.92 -22.12 21.17
CA GLN A 155 14.06 -23.17 21.73
C GLN A 155 14.05 -24.44 20.87
N ILE A 156 14.13 -24.31 19.55
CA ILE A 156 14.19 -25.46 18.66
C ILE A 156 15.51 -26.24 18.85
N LEU A 157 16.61 -25.54 19.07
CA LEU A 157 17.92 -26.16 19.36
C LEU A 157 18.00 -26.72 20.78
N ALA A 158 17.42 -26.05 21.77
CA ALA A 158 17.40 -26.54 23.15
C ALA A 158 16.46 -27.76 23.32
N GLY A 159 15.33 -27.78 22.61
CA GLY A 159 14.35 -28.86 22.64
C GLY A 159 14.68 -30.05 21.72
N SER A 160 15.81 -30.05 21.01
CA SER A 160 16.27 -31.18 20.20
C SER A 160 17.28 -32.08 20.92
N GLY A 161 17.61 -31.78 22.17
CA GLY A 161 18.62 -32.51 22.94
C GLY A 161 18.26 -33.98 23.08
N VAL A 162 18.90 -34.82 22.28
CA VAL A 162 18.90 -36.25 22.50
C VAL A 162 19.86 -36.49 23.67
N THR A 163 19.32 -37.06 24.75
CA THR A 163 20.05 -37.38 25.98
C THR A 163 20.20 -38.88 26.12
N GLU A 164 21.19 -39.35 26.88
CA GLU A 164 21.41 -40.79 27.13
C GLU A 164 21.59 -41.64 25.86
N PHE A 165 22.30 -41.13 24.86
CA PHE A 165 22.66 -41.91 23.67
C PHE A 165 23.58 -43.07 24.06
N SER A 166 23.20 -44.29 23.66
CA SER A 166 24.00 -45.51 23.82
C SER A 166 23.82 -46.41 22.60
N ALA A 167 24.86 -47.17 22.28
CA ALA A 167 24.83 -48.18 21.22
C ALA A 167 25.47 -49.46 21.74
N SER A 168 24.81 -50.59 21.53
CA SER A 168 25.32 -51.92 21.86
C SER A 168 25.34 -52.78 20.61
N TYR A 169 26.43 -53.52 20.41
CA TYR A 169 26.60 -54.43 19.29
C TYR A 169 26.37 -55.88 19.73
N LEU A 170 25.63 -56.64 18.92
CA LEU A 170 25.39 -58.06 19.12
C LEU A 170 25.24 -58.75 17.76
N ASP A 171 26.16 -59.66 17.44
CA ASP A 171 26.07 -60.60 16.31
C ASP A 171 25.65 -59.96 14.96
N GLY A 172 26.39 -58.94 14.52
CA GLY A 172 26.13 -58.25 13.25
C GLY A 172 25.00 -57.22 13.27
N GLU A 173 24.41 -56.97 14.45
CA GLU A 173 23.39 -55.94 14.68
C GLU A 173 23.87 -54.90 15.72
N ALA A 174 23.48 -53.65 15.53
CA ALA A 174 23.64 -52.60 16.55
C ALA A 174 22.26 -52.13 17.03
N GLU A 175 22.06 -52.12 18.34
CA GLU A 175 20.90 -51.53 18.99
C GLU A 175 21.27 -50.15 19.55
N ILE A 176 20.61 -49.12 19.03
CA ILE A 176 20.80 -47.72 19.44
C ILE A 176 19.65 -47.33 20.36
N ASN A 177 19.98 -46.88 21.57
CA ASN A 177 19.03 -46.41 22.55
C ASN A 177 19.28 -44.94 22.89
N PHE A 178 18.23 -44.13 22.94
CA PHE A 178 18.34 -42.72 23.28
C PHE A 178 17.04 -42.16 23.86
N VAL A 179 17.13 -41.08 24.63
CA VAL A 179 15.98 -40.32 25.11
C VAL A 179 15.85 -39.06 24.27
N SER A 180 14.63 -38.73 23.83
CA SER A 180 14.38 -37.49 23.10
C SER A 180 13.11 -36.81 23.59
N GLY A 181 13.19 -35.49 23.78
CA GLY A 181 12.01 -34.65 24.04
C GLY A 181 11.12 -34.44 22.81
N ARG A 182 11.48 -35.01 21.65
CA ARG A 182 10.72 -34.95 20.40
C ARG A 182 10.43 -36.34 19.87
N LYS A 183 9.30 -36.47 19.19
CA LYS A 183 8.92 -37.71 18.54
C LYS A 183 9.88 -38.04 17.39
N VAL A 184 10.64 -39.12 17.54
CA VAL A 184 11.56 -39.62 16.51
C VAL A 184 10.97 -40.87 15.88
N HIS A 185 10.59 -40.79 14.62
CA HIS A 185 10.09 -41.93 13.86
C HIS A 185 11.21 -42.71 13.16
N VAL A 186 12.29 -42.00 12.79
CA VAL A 186 13.36 -42.53 11.96
C VAL A 186 14.68 -41.89 12.39
N ILE A 187 15.72 -42.70 12.49
CA ILE A 187 17.11 -42.26 12.59
C ILE A 187 17.82 -42.49 11.25
N LEU A 188 18.88 -41.72 11.01
CA LEU A 188 19.74 -41.88 9.85
C LEU A 188 21.04 -42.53 10.30
N TYR A 189 21.57 -43.50 9.56
CA TYR A 189 22.92 -44.02 9.81
C TYR A 189 23.75 -44.11 8.53
N GLN A 190 25.07 -44.11 8.68
CA GLN A 190 26.04 -44.15 7.60
C GLN A 190 27.15 -45.14 7.94
N LYS A 191 27.49 -46.01 6.97
CA LYS A 191 28.64 -46.92 7.05
C LYS A 191 29.96 -46.16 6.75
N PRO A 192 31.11 -46.59 7.29
CA PRO A 192 32.40 -45.92 7.07
C PRO A 192 32.71 -45.61 5.60
N ASP A 193 32.38 -46.54 4.68
CA ASP A 193 32.73 -46.44 3.25
C ASP A 193 31.59 -45.94 2.35
N GLU A 194 30.43 -45.58 2.93
CA GLU A 194 29.27 -45.11 2.16
C GLU A 194 29.04 -43.62 2.36
N LYS A 195 28.77 -42.86 1.29
CA LYS A 195 28.38 -41.43 1.37
C LYS A 195 26.87 -41.21 1.58
N THR A 196 26.10 -42.29 1.60
CA THR A 196 24.64 -42.28 1.64
C THR A 196 24.13 -42.59 3.03
N TRP A 197 23.25 -41.74 3.55
CA TRP A 197 22.51 -41.99 4.78
C TRP A 197 21.36 -42.97 4.53
N ARG A 198 21.23 -43.96 5.40
CA ARG A 198 20.16 -44.96 5.39
C ARG A 198 19.17 -44.68 6.53
N TYR A 199 17.88 -44.85 6.24
CA TYR A 199 16.79 -44.61 7.19
C TYR A 199 16.51 -45.88 8.00
N VAL A 200 16.43 -45.75 9.33
CA VAL A 200 16.13 -46.84 10.24
C VAL A 200 14.97 -46.43 11.15
N PRO A 201 13.88 -47.22 11.23
CA PRO A 201 12.76 -46.89 12.09
C PRO A 201 13.17 -46.94 13.56
N ALA A 202 12.68 -45.96 14.33
CA ALA A 202 12.83 -45.94 15.78
C ALA A 202 11.50 -46.32 16.46
N ALA A 203 11.56 -47.24 17.42
CA ALA A 203 10.45 -47.62 18.26
C ALA A 203 10.47 -46.79 19.56
N GLU A 204 9.31 -46.32 20.00
CA GLU A 204 9.16 -45.53 21.22
C GLU A 204 8.58 -46.38 22.36
N THR A 205 9.22 -46.37 23.52
CA THR A 205 8.72 -46.99 24.76
C THR A 205 8.95 -46.01 25.91
N GLU A 206 7.87 -45.43 26.46
CA GLU A 206 7.90 -44.52 27.63
C GLU A 206 8.92 -43.36 27.50
N GLY A 207 9.02 -42.75 26.31
CA GLY A 207 9.94 -41.63 26.04
C GLY A 207 11.41 -42.03 25.76
N LYS A 208 11.71 -43.33 25.78
CA LYS A 208 12.96 -43.91 25.25
C LYS A 208 12.72 -44.41 23.83
N TYR A 209 13.68 -44.14 22.96
CA TYR A 209 13.68 -44.60 21.59
C TYR A 209 14.73 -45.68 21.39
N SER A 210 14.37 -46.75 20.70
CA SER A 210 15.29 -47.80 20.29
C SER A 210 15.24 -48.00 18.77
N ALA A 211 16.39 -48.22 18.15
CA ALA A 211 16.50 -48.48 16.72
C ALA A 211 17.53 -49.58 16.48
N ARG A 212 17.21 -50.51 15.58
CA ARG A 212 18.07 -51.64 15.25
C ARG A 212 18.66 -51.49 13.85
N ILE A 213 19.98 -51.61 13.76
CA ILE A 213 20.71 -51.56 12.51
C ILE A 213 21.35 -52.92 12.27
N SER A 214 20.96 -53.58 11.19
CA SER A 214 21.56 -54.87 10.78
C SER A 214 22.70 -54.66 9.79
N GLY A 215 23.62 -55.63 9.72
CA GLY A 215 24.76 -55.62 8.78
C GLY A 215 25.89 -54.70 9.23
N ILE A 216 26.14 -54.69 10.53
CA ILE A 216 27.23 -53.98 11.22
C ILE A 216 28.43 -54.91 11.32
N GLU A 217 29.62 -54.39 11.07
CA GLU A 217 30.89 -55.09 11.12
C GLU A 217 31.64 -54.69 12.40
N GLU A 218 32.14 -55.69 13.13
CA GLU A 218 32.92 -55.49 14.35
C GLU A 218 34.20 -54.69 14.07
N GLY A 219 34.51 -53.73 14.95
CA GLY A 219 35.67 -52.86 14.84
C GLY A 219 35.49 -51.63 13.94
N GLN A 220 34.35 -51.47 13.27
CA GLN A 220 34.05 -50.31 12.43
C GLN A 220 33.33 -49.18 13.20
N VAL A 221 33.51 -47.94 12.73
CA VAL A 221 32.89 -46.74 13.32
C VAL A 221 31.73 -46.28 12.44
N TYR A 222 30.55 -46.13 13.05
CA TYR A 222 29.33 -45.74 12.36
C TYR A 222 28.85 -44.36 12.82
N ALA A 223 28.37 -43.56 11.87
CA ALA A 223 27.75 -42.28 12.14
C ALA A 223 26.23 -42.43 12.18
N VAL A 224 25.59 -41.81 13.17
CA VAL A 224 24.14 -41.81 13.38
C VAL A 224 23.66 -40.39 13.51
N LYS A 225 22.64 -40.00 12.76
CA LYS A 225 22.03 -38.68 12.82
C LYS A 225 20.61 -38.77 13.37
N ILE A 226 20.40 -38.11 14.50
CA ILE A 226 19.13 -38.08 15.23
C ILE A 226 18.74 -36.61 15.40
N ASN A 227 17.56 -36.22 14.93
CA ASN A 227 17.07 -34.84 14.99
C ASN A 227 18.06 -33.77 14.46
N GLY A 228 18.94 -34.15 13.52
CA GLY A 228 19.94 -33.27 12.92
C GLY A 228 21.26 -33.15 13.70
N GLN A 229 21.42 -33.87 14.81
CA GLN A 229 22.70 -34.01 15.54
C GLN A 229 23.40 -35.31 15.17
N ASP A 230 24.72 -35.25 15.03
CA ASP A 230 25.57 -36.39 14.66
C ASP A 230 26.16 -37.06 15.90
N TYR A 231 26.00 -38.38 15.96
CA TYR A 231 26.50 -39.29 16.97
C TYR A 231 27.38 -40.36 16.32
N TRP A 232 28.33 -40.92 17.07
CA TRP A 232 29.27 -41.91 16.57
C TRP A 232 29.33 -43.07 17.55
N PHE A 233 29.39 -44.30 17.03
CA PHE A 233 29.63 -45.48 17.84
C PHE A 233 30.59 -46.44 17.13
N THR A 234 31.34 -47.20 17.92
CA THR A 234 32.20 -48.28 17.44
C THR A 234 31.53 -49.61 17.75
N ALA A 235 31.45 -50.51 16.77
CA ALA A 235 30.94 -51.84 17.00
C ALA A 235 31.98 -52.67 17.77
N GLN A 236 31.71 -52.94 19.06
CA GLN A 236 32.55 -53.72 19.98
C GLN A 236 31.69 -54.60 20.88
#